data_AF-A0A955XG96-F1
#
_entry.id   AF-A0A955XG96-F1
#
_cell.length_a   1.000
_cell.length_b   1.000
_cell.length_c   1.000
_cell.angle_alpha   90.00
_cell.angle_beta   90.00
_cell.angle_gamma   90.00
#
_symmetry.space_group_name_H-M   'P 1'
#
loop_
_entity.id
_entity.type
_entity.pdbx_description
1 polymer ?
#
loop_
_entity_poly.entity_id
_entity_poly.type
_entity_poly.pdbx_seq_one_letter_code
_entity_poly.pdbx_strand_id
1 'polypeptide(L)'
;VCQPFPEAGAPCVCVGPVPEPQRNFCEPGGGLGGCCTDDECAAEQSDAVCQAEGYNRQGAYCGGAAPPDFNGCIAPACAGHSDCAMDQLCVPAGLFGYVVAECARATCRTDADCDARAGGECRAFFGRCHVGGFACTYADDPCRTDADCPRGGPFDKYCAPVMDGTACLDDIPAP
;
A
#
# COMPACT_ATOMS: atom_id res chain seq x y z
N VAL A 1 11.49 -11.41 0.03
CA VAL A 1 12.64 -11.44 0.99
C VAL A 1 12.35 -10.38 2.03
N CYS A 2 12.51 -10.66 3.33
CA CYS A 2 12.33 -9.60 4.33
C CYS A 2 13.60 -8.74 4.32
N GLN A 3 13.47 -7.54 3.77
CA GLN A 3 14.55 -6.58 3.73
C GLN A 3 14.27 -5.56 4.83
N PRO A 4 15.29 -5.18 5.63
CA PRO A 4 15.14 -4.01 6.48
C PRO A 4 14.80 -2.83 5.56
N PHE A 5 13.80 -2.04 5.95
CA PHE A 5 13.63 -0.73 5.34
C PHE A 5 14.96 0.04 5.50
N PRO A 6 15.36 0.90 4.54
CA PRO A 6 16.73 1.39 4.43
C PRO A 6 17.26 2.23 5.61
N GLU A 7 16.46 2.45 6.65
CA GLU A 7 16.84 3.18 7.86
C GLU A 7 17.13 2.22 9.04
N ALA A 8 18.20 2.50 9.80
CA ALA A 8 18.56 1.70 10.97
C ALA A 8 17.46 1.81 12.04
N GLY A 9 16.92 0.66 12.49
CA GLY A 9 15.79 0.63 13.43
C GLY A 9 14.42 0.75 12.77
N ALA A 10 14.35 0.76 11.44
CA ALA A 10 13.09 0.66 10.72
C ALA A 10 12.54 -0.78 10.75
N PRO A 11 11.21 -0.94 10.65
CA PRO A 11 10.59 -2.26 10.60
C PRO A 11 11.18 -3.11 9.48
N CYS A 12 11.45 -4.38 9.81
CA CYS A 12 11.67 -5.39 8.77
C CYS A 12 10.34 -5.65 8.07
N VAL A 13 10.28 -5.30 6.79
CA VAL A 13 9.08 -5.54 5.97
C VAL A 13 9.41 -6.58 4.91
N CYS A 14 8.52 -7.54 4.73
CA CYS A 14 8.68 -8.56 3.70
C CYS A 14 8.17 -8.00 2.39
N VAL A 15 9.10 -7.57 1.54
CA VAL A 15 8.81 -7.19 0.16
C VAL A 15 8.56 -8.48 -0.63
N GLY A 16 7.34 -8.61 -1.15
CA GLY A 16 6.94 -9.67 -2.04
C GLY A 16 7.53 -9.47 -3.45
N PRO A 17 7.35 -10.44 -4.37
CA PRO A 17 7.56 -10.16 -5.78
C PRO A 17 6.68 -8.99 -6.21
N VAL A 18 7.21 -8.12 -7.08
CA VAL A 18 6.40 -7.07 -7.69
C VAL A 18 5.24 -7.75 -8.43
N PRO A 19 3.98 -7.41 -8.13
CA PRO A 19 2.85 -8.03 -8.79
C PRO A 19 2.88 -7.71 -10.28
N GLU A 20 2.43 -8.66 -11.10
CA GLU A 20 2.29 -8.41 -12.54
C GLU A 20 1.22 -7.31 -12.75
N PRO A 21 1.56 -6.23 -13.47
CA PRO A 21 0.62 -5.15 -13.69
C PRO A 21 -0.58 -5.69 -14.48
N GLN A 22 -1.77 -5.49 -13.92
CA GLN A 22 -3.00 -5.82 -14.63
C GLN A 22 -3.13 -4.90 -15.83
N ARG A 23 -3.40 -5.44 -17.02
CA ARG A 23 -3.60 -4.66 -18.24
C ARG A 23 -4.93 -5.09 -18.85
N ASN A 24 -5.82 -4.14 -19.04
CA ASN A 24 -7.14 -4.39 -19.59
C ASN A 24 -7.22 -3.80 -21.01
N PHE A 25 -8.04 -4.38 -21.88
CA PHE A 25 -8.37 -3.80 -23.18
C PHE A 25 -7.17 -3.54 -24.13
N CYS A 26 -6.13 -4.37 -24.07
CA CYS A 26 -5.05 -4.39 -25.06
C CYS A 26 -5.52 -5.10 -26.35
N GLU A 27 -6.46 -4.49 -27.09
CA GLU A 27 -6.90 -5.01 -28.38
C GLU A 27 -6.07 -4.47 -29.54
N PRO A 28 -5.74 -5.30 -30.56
CA PRO A 28 -5.09 -4.82 -31.78
C PRO A 28 -6.00 -3.83 -32.50
N GLY A 29 -5.64 -2.54 -32.48
CA GLY A 29 -6.43 -1.47 -33.11
C GLY A 29 -6.62 -0.21 -32.24
N GLY A 30 -6.14 -0.24 -30.99
CA GLY A 30 -6.24 0.88 -30.08
C GLY A 30 -7.56 0.84 -29.32
N GLY A 31 -7.56 0.15 -28.17
CA GLY A 31 -8.59 0.31 -27.15
C GLY A 31 -8.69 1.76 -26.68
N LEU A 32 -9.55 2.03 -25.69
CA LEU A 32 -10.03 3.36 -25.23
C LEU A 32 -8.98 4.41 -24.78
N GLY A 33 -7.70 4.28 -25.15
CA GLY A 33 -6.75 5.40 -25.20
C GLY A 33 -5.59 5.33 -24.20
N GLY A 34 -5.10 4.12 -23.89
CA GLY A 34 -4.03 3.90 -22.93
C GLY A 34 -2.79 3.21 -23.52
N CYS A 35 -1.90 2.78 -22.62
CA CYS A 35 -0.78 1.89 -22.95
C CYS A 35 -1.22 0.42 -23.02
N CYS A 36 -0.48 -0.42 -23.73
CA CYS A 36 -0.64 -1.88 -23.74
C CYS A 36 0.62 -2.62 -23.29
N THR A 37 1.76 -1.95 -23.30
CA THR A 37 3.07 -2.50 -22.98
C THR A 37 3.86 -1.50 -22.14
N ASP A 38 4.82 -1.97 -21.34
CA ASP A 38 5.70 -1.09 -20.57
C ASP A 38 6.61 -0.27 -21.51
N ASP A 39 6.93 -0.79 -22.70
CA ASP A 39 7.74 -0.08 -23.71
C ASP A 39 7.03 1.19 -24.22
N GLU A 40 5.70 1.17 -24.34
CA GLU A 40 4.92 2.36 -24.68
C GLU A 40 5.03 3.44 -23.60
N CYS A 41 5.16 3.03 -22.34
CA CYS A 41 5.36 3.94 -21.22
C CYS A 41 6.80 4.42 -21.06
N ALA A 42 7.77 3.57 -21.38
CA ALA A 42 9.20 3.89 -21.34
C ALA A 42 9.57 5.05 -22.30
N ALA A 43 8.78 5.25 -23.36
CA ALA A 43 8.92 6.39 -24.26
C ALA A 43 8.64 7.75 -23.57
N GLU A 44 7.82 7.76 -22.51
CA GLU A 44 7.50 8.95 -21.72
C GLU A 44 8.36 9.05 -20.46
N GLN A 45 8.51 7.94 -19.71
CA GLN A 45 9.30 7.85 -18.48
C GLN A 45 9.91 6.45 -18.35
N SER A 46 11.24 6.36 -18.19
CA SER A 46 11.99 5.10 -18.30
C SER A 46 11.58 3.99 -17.33
N ASP A 47 11.04 4.36 -16.18
CA ASP A 47 10.65 3.42 -15.13
C ASP A 47 9.12 3.27 -15.01
N ALA A 48 8.36 3.83 -15.97
CA ALA A 48 6.92 3.74 -15.97
C ALA A 48 6.44 2.36 -16.44
N VAL A 49 5.42 1.85 -15.76
CA VAL A 49 4.81 0.55 -16.03
C VAL A 49 3.41 0.75 -16.56
N CYS A 50 3.03 -0.03 -17.56
CA CYS A 50 1.68 0.01 -18.08
C CYS A 50 0.73 -0.81 -17.22
N GLN A 51 -0.28 -0.17 -16.63
CA GLN A 51 -1.26 -0.82 -15.76
C GLN A 51 -2.66 -0.22 -15.92
N ALA A 52 -3.69 -1.05 -15.76
CA ALA A 52 -5.08 -0.66 -15.62
C ALA A 52 -5.28 0.39 -14.52
N GLU A 53 -5.83 1.53 -14.88
CA GLU A 53 -6.14 2.61 -13.96
C GLU A 53 -7.18 2.12 -12.93
N GLY A 54 -6.99 2.50 -11.65
CA GLY A 54 -7.83 2.03 -10.55
C GLY A 54 -7.38 0.73 -9.87
N TYR A 55 -6.46 -0.04 -10.47
CA TYR A 55 -5.82 -1.18 -9.80
C TYR A 55 -4.52 -0.81 -9.06
N ASN A 56 -4.02 0.42 -9.26
CA ASN A 56 -2.71 0.86 -8.82
C ASN A 56 -2.66 1.50 -7.42
N ARG A 57 -3.79 2.03 -6.94
CA ARG A 57 -3.80 2.91 -5.76
C ARG A 57 -4.80 2.56 -4.68
N GLN A 58 -5.65 1.57 -4.89
CA GLN A 58 -6.46 1.02 -3.83
C GLN A 58 -6.42 -0.48 -4.04
N GLY A 59 -5.97 -1.25 -3.04
CA GLY A 59 -6.19 -2.69 -3.03
C GLY A 59 -7.66 -2.96 -3.40
N ALA A 60 -7.89 -4.06 -4.12
CA ALA A 60 -9.20 -4.56 -4.58
C ALA A 60 -10.36 -3.55 -4.43
N TYR A 61 -10.75 -2.87 -5.51
CA TYR A 61 -11.87 -1.93 -5.55
C TYR A 61 -12.93 -2.21 -4.47
N CYS A 62 -13.00 -1.34 -3.47
CA CYS A 62 -13.77 -1.57 -2.25
C CYS A 62 -15.15 -0.92 -2.24
N GLY A 63 -15.72 -0.69 -3.43
CA GLY A 63 -17.01 -0.05 -3.63
C GLY A 63 -16.91 1.37 -4.21
N GLY A 64 -18.06 2.01 -4.45
CA GLY A 64 -18.16 3.30 -5.13
C GLY A 64 -18.52 3.17 -6.62
N ALA A 65 -18.14 4.13 -7.46
CA ALA A 65 -18.21 3.94 -8.92
C ALA A 65 -17.01 3.10 -9.36
N ALA A 66 -17.22 2.10 -10.21
CA ALA A 66 -16.12 1.31 -10.77
C ALA A 66 -15.07 2.24 -11.39
N PRO A 67 -13.76 1.96 -11.21
CA PRO A 67 -12.73 2.76 -11.84
C PRO A 67 -12.89 2.74 -13.36
N PRO A 68 -12.41 3.77 -14.05
CA PRO A 68 -12.38 3.76 -15.50
C PRO A 68 -11.62 2.55 -16.05
N ASP A 69 -12.20 1.92 -17.06
CA ASP A 69 -11.65 0.73 -17.71
C ASP A 69 -10.64 1.12 -18.81
N PHE A 70 -9.50 1.70 -18.44
CA PHE A 70 -8.38 1.95 -19.36
C PHE A 70 -7.02 1.75 -18.68
N ASN A 71 -5.95 1.58 -19.46
CA ASN A 71 -4.59 1.47 -18.93
C ASN A 71 -3.87 2.83 -18.94
N GLY A 72 -3.12 3.12 -17.89
CA GLY A 72 -2.24 4.28 -17.80
C GLY A 72 -0.78 3.88 -17.59
N CYS A 73 0.11 4.79 -17.99
CA CYS A 73 1.53 4.69 -17.65
C CYS A 73 1.75 5.23 -16.24
N ILE A 74 2.20 4.37 -15.33
CA ILE A 74 2.42 4.73 -13.93
C ILE A 74 3.91 4.79 -13.68
N ALA A 75 4.41 5.97 -13.37
CA ALA A 75 5.79 6.18 -12.96
C ALA A 75 5.96 6.04 -11.43
N PRO A 76 7.15 5.69 -10.95
CA PRO A 76 7.48 5.76 -9.53
C PRO A 76 7.20 7.16 -8.98
N ALA A 77 6.49 7.25 -7.86
CA ALA A 77 6.19 8.53 -7.23
C ALA A 77 7.40 9.10 -6.44
N CYS A 78 8.39 8.25 -6.14
CA CYS A 78 9.53 8.61 -5.33
C CYS A 78 10.74 7.73 -5.65
N ALA A 79 11.95 8.28 -5.47
CA ALA A 79 13.21 7.56 -5.42
C ALA A 79 13.72 7.42 -3.97
N GLY A 80 13.29 8.31 -3.07
CA GLY A 80 13.59 8.25 -1.64
C GLY A 80 12.59 9.02 -0.79
N HIS A 81 12.73 8.93 0.54
CA HIS A 81 11.78 9.55 1.49
C HIS A 81 11.67 11.07 1.35
N SER A 82 12.70 11.74 0.81
CA SER A 82 12.68 13.18 0.55
C SER A 82 11.69 13.61 -0.53
N ASP A 83 11.23 12.67 -1.37
CA ASP A 83 10.31 12.96 -2.47
C ASP A 83 8.84 12.92 -2.01
N CYS A 84 8.59 12.38 -0.81
CA CYS A 84 7.26 12.21 -0.24
C CYS A 84 6.89 13.34 0.74
N ALA A 85 5.59 13.48 1.04
CA ALA A 85 5.12 14.39 2.08
C ALA A 85 5.64 14.00 3.47
N MET A 86 5.52 14.91 4.46
CA MET A 86 6.06 14.66 5.81
C MET A 86 5.45 13.42 6.49
N ASP A 87 4.19 13.12 6.21
CA ASP A 87 3.43 11.98 6.74
C ASP A 87 3.48 10.74 5.82
N GLN A 88 4.51 10.65 4.99
CA GLN A 88 4.68 9.58 4.01
C GLN A 88 6.10 9.04 3.98
N LEU A 89 6.21 7.80 3.52
CA LEU A 89 7.48 7.13 3.23
C LEU A 89 7.47 6.62 1.80
N CYS A 90 8.57 6.86 1.10
CA CYS A 90 8.84 6.17 -0.15
C CYS A 90 8.99 4.66 0.11
N VAL A 91 8.09 3.86 -0.43
CA VAL A 91 8.13 2.41 -0.34
C VAL A 91 8.49 1.80 -1.69
N PRO A 92 9.24 0.68 -1.72
CA PRO A 92 9.58 0.03 -2.97
C PRO A 92 8.38 -0.66 -3.61
N ALA A 93 8.46 -0.87 -4.92
CA ALA A 93 7.56 -1.78 -5.63
C ALA A 93 7.52 -3.16 -4.95
N GLY A 94 6.36 -3.82 -5.01
CA GLY A 94 6.07 -5.09 -4.35
C GLY A 94 5.65 -4.96 -2.88
N LEU A 95 5.94 -3.84 -2.21
CA LEU A 95 5.35 -3.58 -0.90
C LEU A 95 3.90 -3.13 -1.06
N PHE A 96 3.01 -3.60 -0.19
CA PHE A 96 1.56 -3.31 -0.24
C PHE A 96 0.87 -3.63 -1.58
N GLY A 97 1.51 -4.42 -2.46
CA GLY A 97 0.99 -4.72 -3.79
C GLY A 97 1.24 -3.63 -4.84
N TYR A 98 2.12 -2.66 -4.58
CA TYR A 98 2.48 -1.65 -5.57
C TYR A 98 3.30 -2.23 -6.73
N VAL A 99 3.06 -1.77 -7.95
CA VAL A 99 3.84 -2.16 -9.13
C VAL A 99 5.09 -1.28 -9.35
N VAL A 100 5.09 -0.07 -8.79
CA VAL A 100 6.19 0.91 -8.80
C VAL A 100 6.44 1.43 -7.38
N ALA A 101 7.53 2.16 -7.17
CA ALA A 101 7.75 2.81 -5.87
C ALA A 101 6.71 3.93 -5.65
N GLU A 102 6.17 4.00 -4.43
CA GLU A 102 5.04 4.89 -4.10
C GLU A 102 5.24 5.56 -2.74
N CYS A 103 4.59 6.71 -2.52
CA CYS A 103 4.59 7.38 -1.22
C CYS A 103 3.44 6.83 -0.36
N ALA A 104 3.75 5.86 0.51
CA ALA A 104 2.78 5.29 1.44
C ALA A 104 2.63 6.17 2.69
N ARG A 105 1.42 6.23 3.26
CA ARG A 105 1.20 6.94 4.53
C ARG A 105 1.99 6.30 5.67
N ALA A 106 2.55 7.12 6.53
CA ALA A 106 3.37 6.67 7.64
C ALA A 106 3.23 7.65 8.82
N THR A 107 2.77 7.15 9.98
CA THR A 107 2.83 7.91 11.24
C THR A 107 4.13 7.68 12.01
N CYS A 108 4.94 6.73 11.54
CA CYS A 108 6.25 6.38 12.09
C CYS A 108 7.17 5.90 10.96
N ARG A 109 8.48 6.03 11.15
CA ARG A 109 9.52 5.49 10.25
C ARG A 109 10.33 4.40 10.94
N THR A 110 10.54 4.56 12.23
CA THR A 110 11.30 3.66 13.09
C THR A 110 10.56 3.43 14.40
N ASP A 111 10.95 2.39 15.13
CA ASP A 111 10.37 2.13 16.47
C ASP A 111 10.58 3.31 17.43
N ALA A 112 11.62 4.14 17.21
CA ALA A 112 11.88 5.32 18.01
C ALA A 112 10.83 6.42 17.86
N ASP A 113 10.08 6.44 16.75
CA ASP A 113 8.97 7.38 16.55
C ASP A 113 7.72 6.97 17.36
N CYS A 114 7.72 5.75 17.92
CA CYS A 114 6.63 5.19 18.70
C CYS A 114 6.93 5.25 20.21
N ASP A 115 7.34 6.40 20.71
CA ASP A 115 7.74 6.59 22.11
C ASP A 115 6.58 6.98 23.04
N ALA A 116 5.36 7.18 22.50
CA ALA A 116 4.21 7.63 23.27
C ALA A 116 3.77 6.64 24.36
N ARG A 117 4.00 5.34 24.16
CA ARG A 117 3.72 4.28 25.15
C ARG A 117 4.81 3.20 25.11
N ALA A 118 4.89 2.42 26.19
CA ALA A 118 5.89 1.37 26.34
C ALA A 118 5.73 0.26 25.30
N GLY A 119 6.86 -0.22 24.75
CA GLY A 119 6.87 -1.27 23.75
C GLY A 119 6.33 -0.83 22.38
N GLY A 120 6.43 0.46 22.07
CA GLY A 120 6.08 0.99 20.76
C GLY A 120 6.95 0.39 19.66
N GLU A 121 6.31 -0.06 18.60
CA GLU A 121 6.93 -0.58 17.40
C GLU A 121 6.25 0.05 16.18
N CYS A 122 7.06 0.52 15.24
CA CYS A 122 6.57 1.00 13.97
C CYS A 122 6.30 -0.20 13.06
N ARG A 123 5.05 -0.43 12.67
CA ARG A 123 4.67 -1.62 11.90
C ARG A 123 3.97 -1.26 10.61
N ALA A 124 4.17 -2.13 9.62
CA ALA A 124 3.42 -2.07 8.37
C ALA A 124 1.98 -2.55 8.59
N PHE A 125 1.02 -1.82 8.03
CA PHE A 125 -0.40 -2.15 8.01
C PHE A 125 -0.87 -2.34 6.58
N PHE A 126 -1.69 -3.36 6.37
CA PHE A 126 -2.30 -3.65 5.08
C PHE A 126 -3.78 -3.31 5.21
N GLY A 127 -4.20 -2.22 4.56
CA GLY A 127 -5.62 -1.95 4.43
C GLY A 127 -6.23 -2.94 3.44
N ARG A 128 -7.36 -3.57 3.79
CA ARG A 128 -8.13 -4.35 2.81
C ARG A 128 -8.65 -3.46 1.68
N CYS A 129 -9.09 -2.26 2.05
CA CYS A 129 -9.69 -1.26 1.16
C CYS A 129 -8.92 0.04 1.04
N HIS A 130 -7.78 0.11 1.73
CA HIS A 130 -6.92 1.28 1.74
C HIS A 130 -5.52 0.84 1.41
N VAL A 131 -4.79 1.76 0.81
CA VAL A 131 -3.35 1.66 0.66
C VAL A 131 -2.73 1.31 2.01
N GLY A 132 -1.81 0.34 2.01
CA GLY A 132 -1.04 0.02 3.20
C GLY A 132 -0.15 1.19 3.65
N GLY A 133 0.38 1.09 4.85
CA GLY A 133 1.20 2.17 5.41
C GLY A 133 1.93 1.72 6.65
N PHE A 134 2.48 2.69 7.39
CA PHE A 134 3.17 2.44 8.64
C PHE A 134 2.48 3.17 9.79
N ALA A 135 2.32 2.48 10.90
CA ALA A 135 1.79 3.08 12.11
C ALA A 135 2.39 2.46 13.37
N CYS A 136 2.36 3.23 14.45
CA CYS A 136 2.78 2.76 15.75
C CYS A 136 1.80 1.74 16.33
N THR A 137 2.36 0.65 16.86
CA THR A 137 1.67 -0.32 17.69
C THR A 137 2.32 -0.39 19.05
N TYR A 138 1.52 -0.63 20.06
CA TYR A 138 1.98 -0.70 21.44
C TYR A 138 1.59 -2.03 22.09
N ALA A 139 2.24 -2.36 23.20
CA ALA A 139 2.06 -3.66 23.85
C ALA A 139 0.64 -3.87 24.42
N ASP A 140 -0.04 -2.77 24.75
CA ASP A 140 -1.41 -2.73 25.30
C ASP A 140 -2.48 -2.51 24.22
N ASP A 141 -2.10 -2.43 22.95
CA ASP A 141 -3.08 -2.25 21.88
C ASP A 141 -3.95 -3.51 21.71
N PRO A 142 -5.25 -3.34 21.38
CA PRO A 142 -6.17 -4.44 21.10
C PRO A 142 -5.70 -5.45 20.05
N CYS A 143 -4.86 -5.02 19.10
CA CYS A 143 -4.30 -5.89 18.07
C CYS A 143 -2.96 -5.35 17.57
N ARG A 144 -2.07 -6.22 17.10
CA ARG A 144 -0.85 -5.84 16.36
C ARG A 144 -0.82 -6.43 14.96
N THR A 145 -1.73 -7.38 14.69
CA THR A 145 -1.95 -8.07 13.43
C THR A 145 -3.44 -8.46 13.32
N ASP A 146 -3.91 -8.76 12.10
CA ASP A 146 -5.27 -9.28 11.88
C ASP A 146 -5.58 -10.58 12.63
N ALA A 147 -4.54 -11.36 12.99
CA ALA A 147 -4.70 -12.59 13.74
C ALA A 147 -5.10 -12.35 15.20
N ASP A 148 -4.82 -11.16 15.75
CA ASP A 148 -5.19 -10.79 17.10
C ASP A 148 -6.68 -10.41 17.21
N CYS A 149 -7.32 -10.12 16.06
CA CYS A 149 -8.70 -9.69 16.05
C CYS A 149 -9.69 -10.86 16.13
N PRO A 150 -10.80 -10.71 16.89
CA PRO A 150 -11.82 -11.74 17.00
C PRO A 150 -12.39 -12.15 15.64
N ARG A 151 -12.55 -13.45 15.43
CA ARG A 151 -13.19 -14.03 14.24
C ARG A 151 -14.56 -14.62 14.60
N GLY A 152 -15.43 -14.77 13.59
CA GLY A 152 -16.73 -15.44 13.74
C GLY A 152 -17.90 -14.54 14.13
N GLY A 153 -17.75 -13.22 13.99
CA GLY A 153 -18.86 -12.27 14.03
C GLY A 153 -19.63 -12.20 12.71
N PRO A 154 -20.62 -11.30 12.58
CA PRO A 154 -21.32 -11.06 11.31
C PRO A 154 -20.40 -10.48 10.23
N PHE A 155 -19.28 -9.87 10.64
CA PHE A 155 -18.20 -9.41 9.77
C PHE A 155 -16.86 -9.89 10.34
N ASP A 156 -15.90 -10.17 9.46
CA ASP A 156 -14.52 -10.37 9.89
C ASP A 156 -13.95 -9.06 10.42
N LYS A 157 -13.14 -9.13 11.48
CA LYS A 157 -12.41 -7.99 12.01
C LYS A 157 -10.98 -8.00 11.51
N TYR A 158 -10.44 -6.82 11.28
CA TYR A 158 -9.04 -6.63 10.90
C TYR A 158 -8.37 -5.59 11.80
N CYS A 159 -7.06 -5.66 11.89
CA CYS A 159 -6.28 -4.75 12.71
C CYS A 159 -5.94 -3.50 11.90
N ALA A 160 -6.40 -2.35 12.38
CA ALA A 160 -6.22 -1.09 11.70
C ALA A 160 -5.58 -0.04 12.60
N PRO A 161 -4.78 0.89 12.03
CA PRO A 161 -4.30 2.05 12.77
C PRO A 161 -5.46 3.00 13.10
N VAL A 162 -5.44 3.53 14.32
CA VAL A 162 -6.30 4.61 14.82
C VAL A 162 -5.41 5.75 15.34
N MET A 163 -6.00 6.86 15.82
CA MET A 163 -5.19 8.03 16.23
C MET A 163 -4.11 7.68 17.27
N ASP A 164 -4.42 6.80 18.23
CA ASP A 164 -3.52 6.42 19.32
C ASP A 164 -3.25 4.91 19.34
N GLY A 165 -2.63 4.36 18.30
CA GLY A 165 -2.27 2.94 18.20
C GLY A 165 -3.15 2.17 17.22
N THR A 166 -3.61 0.98 17.60
CA THR A 166 -4.38 0.10 16.72
C THR A 166 -5.66 -0.43 17.37
N ALA A 167 -6.64 -0.77 16.54
CA ALA A 167 -7.89 -1.36 16.99
C ALA A 167 -8.41 -2.41 15.99
N CYS A 168 -9.23 -3.34 16.50
CA CYS A 168 -9.96 -4.28 15.67
C CYS A 168 -11.22 -3.64 15.11
N LEU A 169 -11.20 -3.31 13.82
CA LEU A 169 -12.33 -2.71 13.11
C LEU A 169 -13.11 -3.78 12.36
N ASP A 170 -14.42 -3.57 12.21
CA ASP A 170 -15.25 -4.42 11.37
C ASP A 170 -14.94 -4.16 9.89
N ASP A 171 -14.76 -5.24 9.12
CA ASP A 171 -14.64 -5.21 7.67
C ASP A 171 -16.03 -5.02 7.05
N ILE A 172 -16.54 -3.80 7.12
CA ILE A 172 -17.83 -3.42 6.53
C ILE A 172 -17.55 -2.92 5.11
N PRO A 173 -18.01 -3.60 4.05
CA PRO A 173 -17.92 -3.10 2.69
C PRO A 173 -18.59 -1.73 2.57
N ALA A 174 -18.04 -0.85 1.76
CA ALA A 174 -18.71 0.40 1.46
C ALA A 174 -20.10 0.12 0.85
N PRO A 175 -21.14 0.90 1.20
CA PRO A 175 -22.50 0.72 0.70
C PRO A 175 -22.63 0.95 -0.81
#